data_AF-A0A2R6IG16-F1
#
_entry.id   AF-A0A2R6IG16-F1
#
_cell.length_a   1.000
_cell.length_b   1.000
_cell.length_c   1.000
_cell.angle_alpha   90.00
_cell.angle_beta   90.00
_cell.angle_gamma   90.00
#
_symmetry.space_group_name_H-M   'P 1'
#
loop_
_entity.id
_entity.type
_entity.pdbx_description
1 polymer ?
#
loop_
_entity_poly.entity_id
_entity_poly.type
_entity_poly.pdbx_seq_one_letter_code
_entity_poly.pdbx_strand_id
1 'polypeptide(L)' 'MSSVEFTRPGRRDERREKTTLFCPTCGHESSATDEGDWLVTEHDRDGEHEVAYVCPDCGETLTVQPLLSQ' A
#
# COMPACT_ATOMS: atom_id res chain seq x y z
N MET A 1 -19.24 -45.89 -13.23
CA MET A 1 -19.65 -44.48 -13.41
C MET A 1 -19.01 -43.68 -12.29
N SER A 2 -17.79 -43.18 -12.50
CA SER A 2 -17.07 -42.36 -11.53
C SER A 2 -16.05 -41.50 -12.27
N SER A 3 -15.81 -40.29 -11.76
CA SER A 3 -14.88 -39.24 -12.22
C SER A 3 -15.56 -38.23 -13.15
N VAL A 4 -15.57 -36.91 -12.90
CA VAL A 4 -14.67 -36.06 -12.11
C VAL A 4 -15.44 -34.84 -11.56
N GLU A 5 -15.25 -34.53 -10.28
CA GLU A 5 -15.66 -33.26 -9.67
C GLU A 5 -14.59 -32.23 -10.05
N PHE A 6 -14.94 -31.27 -10.89
CA PHE A 6 -14.02 -30.24 -11.38
C PHE A 6 -13.83 -29.17 -10.29
N THR A 7 -12.95 -29.42 -9.32
CA THR A 7 -12.54 -28.39 -8.35
C THR A 7 -11.78 -27.31 -9.11
N ARG A 8 -12.48 -26.20 -9.43
CA ARG A 8 -11.86 -24.98 -9.93
C ARG A 8 -10.95 -24.44 -8.81
N PRO A 9 -9.62 -24.39 -8.99
CA PRO A 9 -8.79 -23.68 -8.03
C PRO A 9 -9.17 -22.20 -8.06
N GLY A 10 -9.49 -21.67 -6.88
CA GLY A 10 -10.00 -20.33 -6.68
C GLY A 10 -9.09 -19.27 -7.27
N ARG A 11 -9.71 -18.24 -7.87
CA ARG A 11 -9.04 -16.97 -8.15
C ARG A 11 -8.66 -16.38 -6.80
N ARG A 12 -7.43 -16.63 -6.34
CA ARG A 12 -6.85 -15.89 -5.23
C ARG A 12 -6.49 -14.52 -5.77
N ASP A 13 -7.22 -13.52 -5.27
CA ASP A 13 -6.74 -12.15 -5.08
C ASP A 13 -5.79 -11.58 -6.15
N GLU A 14 -6.35 -11.23 -7.31
CA GLU A 14 -5.71 -10.29 -8.24
C GLU A 14 -6.03 -8.83 -7.87
N ARG A 15 -6.60 -8.58 -6.68
CA ARG A 15 -6.72 -7.23 -6.12
C ARG A 15 -5.53 -6.95 -5.22
N ARG A 16 -4.35 -6.93 -5.82
CA ARG A 16 -3.20 -6.24 -5.24
C ARG A 16 -2.60 -5.44 -6.36
N GLU A 17 -3.03 -4.19 -6.46
CA GLU A 17 -2.29 -3.19 -7.22
C GLU A 17 -0.93 -3.09 -6.52
N LYS A 18 0.06 -3.81 -7.06
CA LYS A 18 1.44 -3.82 -6.58
C LYS A 18 2.06 -2.48 -6.96
N THR A 19 1.57 -1.40 -6.39
CA THR A 19 2.19 -0.09 -6.52
C THR A 19 3.38 -0.11 -5.59
N THR A 20 4.58 -0.36 -6.13
CA THR A 20 5.83 -0.20 -5.38
C THR A 20 6.17 1.30 -5.35
N LEU A 21 6.38 1.85 -4.16
CA LEU A 21 6.91 3.20 -4.02
C LEU A 21 8.44 3.14 -3.99
N PHE A 22 9.07 4.26 -4.36
CA PHE A 22 10.51 4.42 -4.35
C PHE A 22 10.86 5.76 -3.71
N CYS A 23 11.79 5.73 -2.76
CA CYS A 23 12.32 6.91 -2.11
C CYS A 23 13.38 7.58 -2.99
N PRO A 24 13.17 8.84 -3.42
CA PRO A 24 14.14 9.55 -4.25
C PRO A 24 15.43 9.93 -3.50
N THR A 25 15.40 9.93 -2.16
CA THR A 25 16.52 10.38 -1.33
C THR A 25 17.54 9.26 -1.06
N CYS A 26 17.08 8.09 -0.59
CA CYS A 26 17.97 6.97 -0.26
C CYS A 26 17.90 5.80 -1.24
N GLY A 27 16.91 5.79 -2.14
CA GLY A 27 16.69 4.70 -3.08
C GLY A 27 15.92 3.50 -2.51
N HIS A 28 15.33 3.63 -1.32
CA HIS A 28 14.52 2.57 -0.72
C HIS A 28 13.26 2.30 -1.58
N GLU A 29 13.02 1.05 -1.94
CA GLU A 29 11.81 0.60 -2.66
C GLU A 29 11.00 -0.36 -1.80
N SER A 30 9.71 -0.10 -1.65
CA SER A 30 8.81 -0.91 -0.83
C SER A 30 7.39 -0.86 -1.37
N SER A 31 6.60 -1.90 -1.08
CA SER A 31 5.21 -2.02 -1.53
C SER A 31 4.33 -0.93 -0.90
N ALA A 32 3.46 -0.24 -1.64
CA ALA A 32 2.55 0.79 -1.07
C ALA A 32 1.39 0.22 -0.23
N THR A 33 1.19 -1.10 -0.26
CA THR A 33 0.19 -1.82 0.54
C THR A 33 0.62 -1.98 2.00
N ASP A 34 -0.29 -2.34 2.90
CA ASP A 34 -0.05 -2.65 4.32
C ASP A 34 1.12 -3.62 4.62
N GLU A 35 1.57 -4.39 3.64
CA GLU A 35 2.74 -5.28 3.77
C GLU A 35 4.08 -4.60 3.48
N GLY A 36 4.10 -3.33 3.07
CA GLY A 36 5.34 -2.60 2.84
C GLY A 36 5.85 -1.84 4.06
N ASP A 37 7.16 -1.59 4.07
CA ASP A 37 7.87 -0.96 5.20
C ASP A 37 7.69 0.57 5.29
N TRP A 38 6.76 1.16 4.53
CA TRP A 38 6.52 2.60 4.59
C TRP A 38 5.84 2.97 5.91
N LEU A 39 6.39 3.98 6.58
CA LEU A 39 5.81 4.53 7.78
C LEU A 39 4.64 5.44 7.39
N VAL A 40 3.45 5.03 7.75
CA VAL A 40 2.22 5.78 7.48
C VAL A 40 1.92 6.65 8.69
N THR A 41 1.83 7.96 8.48
CA THR A 41 1.48 8.92 9.53
C THR A 41 0.23 9.69 9.13
N GLU A 42 -0.78 9.65 9.98
CA GLU A 42 -2.03 10.38 9.80
C GLU A 42 -1.90 11.76 10.46
N HIS A 43 -2.32 12.81 9.76
CA HIS A 43 -2.37 14.17 10.29
C HIS A 43 -3.75 14.76 10.03
N ASP A 44 -4.23 15.50 11.01
CA ASP A 44 -5.43 16.32 10.88
C ASP A 44 -4.99 17.76 10.59
N ARG A 45 -5.22 18.25 9.37
CA ARG A 45 -4.99 19.64 9.02
C ARG A 45 -6.30 20.30 8.60
N ASP A 46 -6.70 21.34 9.33
CA ASP A 46 -7.84 22.18 8.97
C ASP A 46 -9.17 21.41 8.76
N GLY A 47 -9.33 20.27 9.42
CA GLY A 47 -10.51 19.39 9.28
C GLY A 47 -10.44 18.40 8.12
N GLU A 48 -9.33 18.36 7.39
CA GLU A 48 -8.99 17.34 6.41
C GLU A 48 -8.03 16.32 7.05
N HIS A 49 -8.38 15.04 6.93
CA HIS A 49 -7.47 13.95 7.27
C HIS A 49 -6.49 13.77 6.11
N GLU A 50 -5.20 13.86 6.37
CA GLU A 50 -4.14 13.55 5.40
C GLU A 50 -3.28 12.40 5.91
N VAL A 51 -2.82 11.57 4.98
CA VAL A 51 -1.89 10.48 5.25
C VAL A 51 -0.57 10.74 4.54
N ALA A 52 0.51 10.78 5.31
CA ALA A 52 1.85 10.94 4.82
C ALA A 52 2.60 9.61 4.89
N TYR A 53 3.16 9.20 3.75
CA TYR A 53 4.06 8.05 3.66
C TYR A 53 5.49 8.51 3.84
N VAL A 54 6.19 7.91 4.82
CA VAL A 54 7.53 8.29 5.23
C VAL A 54 8.48 7.10 5.09
N CYS A 55 9.67 7.35 4.55
CA CYS A 55 10.70 6.35 4.41
C CYS A 55 11.28 5.94 5.77
N PRO A 56 11.36 4.64 6.12
CA PRO A 56 11.93 4.19 7.39
C PRO A 56 13.45 4.40 7.48
N ASP A 57 14.17 4.36 6.35
CA ASP A 57 15.63 4.47 6.32
C ASP A 57 16.13 5.92 6.46
N CYS A 58 15.49 6.87 5.79
CA CYS A 58 15.94 8.26 5.75
C CYS A 58 14.98 9.26 6.39
N GLY A 59 13.74 8.85 6.68
CA GLY A 59 12.71 9.74 7.23
C GLY A 59 12.10 10.70 6.21
N GLU A 60 12.38 10.55 4.91
CA GLU A 60 11.82 11.40 3.86
C GLU A 60 10.33 11.11 3.64
N THR A 61 9.51 12.16 3.57
CA THR A 61 8.09 12.05 3.22
C THR A 61 7.95 11.93 1.71
N LEU A 62 7.51 10.78 1.22
CA LEU A 62 7.39 10.53 -0.22
C LEU A 62 6.16 11.20 -0.81
N THR A 63 5.03 11.04 -0.14
CA THR A 63 3.76 11.60 -0.59
C THR A 63 2.87 11.83 0.60
N VAL A 64 2.07 12.89 0.48
CA VAL A 64 0.97 13.21 1.37
C VAL A 64 -0.29 13.10 0.54
N GLN A 65 -1.23 12.26 0.97
CA GLN A 65 -2.50 12.08 0.29
C GLN A 65 -3.63 12.47 1.23
N PRO A 66 -4.61 13.28 0.79
CA PRO A 66 -5.80 13.51 1.58
C PRO A 66 -6.60 12.21 1.67
N LEU A 67 -6.88 11.75 2.89
CA LEU A 67 -7.88 10.75 3.17
C LEU A 67 -9.24 11.44 3.11
N LEU A 68 -9.74 11.61 1.88
CA LEU A 68 -11.14 11.96 1.69
C LEU A 68 -11.97 10.81 2.26
N SER A 69 -12.53 11.02 3.45
CA SER A 69 -13.50 10.12 4.06
C SER A 69 -14.66 9.95 3.07
N GLN A 70 -14.69 8.83 2.33
CA GLN A 70 -15.76 8.49 1.40
C GLN A 70 -16.99 7.93 2.13
#